data_AF-A0A072NQI8-F1
#
_entry.id   AF-A0A072NQI8-F1
#
_cell.length_a   1.000
_cell.length_b   1.000
_cell.length_c   1.000
_cell.angle_alpha   90.00
_cell.angle_beta   90.00
_cell.angle_gamma   90.00
#
_symmetry.space_group_name_H-M   'P 1'
#
loop_
_entity.id
_entity.type
_entity.pdbx_description
1 polymer ?
#
loop_
_entity_poly.entity_id
_entity_poly.type
_entity_poly.pdbx_seq_one_letter_code
_entity_poly.pdbx_strand_id
1 'polypeptide(L)'
;MDPAQYLALRVPPSALGMSEGEHAGLVDALLDEAATLSESETAQRWWALGELHHLEYLRLRHELSAGSGAEGSFSRSEISARMAAAKDDRDTARAEFTRLTTPTPQPSKATRGSGSVGIVFEG
;
A
#
# COMPACT_ATOMS: atom_id res chain seq x y z
N MET A 1 -4.30 -15.12 11.97
CA MET A 1 -4.96 -13.85 11.57
C MET A 1 -6.46 -14.05 11.54
N ASP A 2 -7.26 -13.04 11.87
CA ASP A 2 -8.73 -13.12 11.72
C ASP A 2 -9.10 -13.00 10.22
N PRO A 3 -10.07 -13.79 9.70
CA PRO A 3 -10.57 -13.65 8.32
C PRO A 3 -10.99 -12.23 7.92
N ALA A 4 -11.55 -11.44 8.85
CA ALA A 4 -11.91 -10.04 8.61
C ALA A 4 -10.68 -9.15 8.41
N GLN A 5 -9.56 -9.47 9.06
CA GLN A 5 -8.28 -8.78 8.87
C GLN A 5 -7.65 -9.14 7.52
N TYR A 6 -7.82 -10.38 7.07
CA TYR A 6 -7.45 -10.80 5.72
C TYR A 6 -8.24 -10.06 4.64
N LEU A 7 -9.56 -9.97 4.82
CA LEU A 7 -10.43 -9.21 3.91
C LEU A 7 -10.12 -7.71 3.87
N ALA A 8 -9.49 -7.18 4.92
CA ALA A 8 -9.02 -5.79 4.93
C ALA A 8 -7.83 -5.57 3.97
N LEU A 9 -7.09 -6.62 3.61
CA LEU A 9 -6.06 -6.60 2.56
C LEU A 9 -6.74 -6.88 1.21
N ARG A 10 -7.29 -5.81 0.62
CA ARG A 10 -8.29 -5.87 -0.45
C ARG A 10 -7.82 -6.36 -1.81
N VAL A 11 -6.56 -6.76 -1.98
CA VAL A 11 -6.08 -7.32 -3.24
C VAL A 11 -6.44 -8.81 -3.27
N PRO A 12 -7.35 -9.26 -4.16
CA PRO A 12 -7.74 -10.66 -4.17
C PRO A 12 -6.64 -11.54 -4.76
N PRO A 13 -6.55 -12.83 -4.36
CA PRO A 13 -5.58 -13.78 -4.91
C PRO A 13 -5.64 -13.89 -6.44
N SER A 14 -6.84 -13.78 -7.01
CA SER A 14 -7.06 -13.81 -8.46
C SER A 14 -6.44 -12.61 -9.19
N ALA A 15 -6.34 -11.45 -8.56
CA ALA A 15 -5.65 -10.28 -9.12
C ALA A 15 -4.14 -10.49 -9.18
N LEU A 16 -3.59 -11.34 -8.32
CA LEU A 16 -2.19 -11.77 -8.35
C LEU A 16 -2.01 -13.06 -9.17
N GLY A 17 -3.11 -13.71 -9.55
CA GLY A 17 -3.19 -15.07 -10.10
C GLY A 17 -2.47 -16.10 -9.24
N MET A 18 -2.70 -16.00 -7.94
CA MET A 18 -2.29 -16.94 -6.91
C MET A 18 -3.49 -17.78 -6.48
N SER A 19 -3.22 -18.96 -5.92
CA SER A 19 -4.22 -19.68 -5.11
C SER A 19 -4.44 -19.01 -3.76
N GLU A 20 -5.54 -19.34 -3.09
CA GLU A 20 -5.84 -18.85 -1.73
C GLU A 20 -4.71 -19.16 -0.73
N GLY A 21 -4.08 -20.35 -0.84
CA GLY A 21 -3.00 -20.76 0.05
C GLY A 21 -1.69 -20.01 -0.20
N GLU A 22 -1.33 -19.77 -1.47
CA GLU A 22 -0.16 -18.97 -1.82
C GLU A 22 -0.34 -17.51 -1.42
N HIS A 23 -1.52 -16.96 -1.66
CA HIS A 23 -1.88 -15.61 -1.23
C HIS A 23 -1.80 -15.48 0.29
N ALA A 24 -2.27 -16.50 1.03
CA ALA A 24 -2.17 -16.49 2.48
C ALA A 24 -0.71 -16.49 2.96
N GLY A 25 0.12 -17.38 2.40
CA GLY A 25 1.55 -17.39 2.72
C GLY A 25 2.26 -16.07 2.40
N LEU A 26 1.89 -15.42 1.30
CA LEU A 26 2.42 -14.11 0.92
C LEU A 26 2.00 -13.02 1.92
N VAL A 27 0.72 -12.95 2.27
CA VAL A 27 0.20 -11.95 3.21
C VAL A 27 0.88 -12.08 4.57
N ASP A 28 1.04 -13.30 5.07
CA ASP A 28 1.72 -13.55 6.34
C ASP A 28 3.18 -13.08 6.27
N ALA A 29 3.90 -13.40 5.18
CA ALA A 29 5.28 -12.94 4.99
C ALA A 29 5.41 -11.41 4.90
N LEU A 30 4.48 -10.73 4.20
CA LEU A 30 4.48 -9.27 4.12
C LEU A 30 4.22 -8.62 5.47
N LEU A 31 3.36 -9.21 6.31
CA LEU A 31 3.09 -8.66 7.64
C LEU A 31 4.24 -8.91 8.61
N ASP A 32 4.93 -10.05 8.50
CA ASP A 32 6.18 -10.31 9.22
C ASP A 32 7.26 -9.29 8.85
N GLU A 33 7.42 -8.99 7.56
CA GLU A 33 8.34 -7.94 7.11
C GLU A 33 7.90 -6.56 7.63
N ALA A 34 6.62 -6.22 7.53
CA ALA A 34 6.08 -4.96 8.00
C ALA A 34 6.31 -4.75 9.51
N ALA A 35 6.28 -5.82 10.30
CA ALA A 35 6.57 -5.78 11.74
C ALA A 35 8.01 -5.34 12.05
N THR A 36 8.94 -5.51 11.11
CA THR A 36 10.31 -4.97 11.23
C THR A 36 10.39 -3.47 10.97
N LEU A 37 9.38 -2.89 10.32
CA LEU A 37 9.35 -1.48 9.90
C LEU A 37 8.56 -0.58 10.86
N SER A 38 7.58 -1.11 11.57
CA SER A 38 6.73 -0.35 12.49
C SER A 38 6.12 -1.23 13.56
N GLU A 39 5.97 -0.71 14.78
CA GLU A 39 5.21 -1.37 15.86
C GLU A 39 3.69 -1.16 15.73
N SER A 40 3.25 -0.24 14.86
CA SER A 40 1.83 0.04 14.64
C SER A 40 1.22 -0.99 13.69
N GLU A 41 0.34 -1.86 14.21
CA GLU A 41 -0.37 -2.85 13.37
C GLU A 41 -1.12 -2.20 12.20
N THR A 42 -1.67 -1.01 12.40
CA THR A 42 -2.34 -0.27 11.33
C THR A 42 -1.35 0.16 10.25
N ALA A 43 -0.17 0.64 10.63
CA ALA A 43 0.87 0.99 9.67
C ALA A 43 1.38 -0.24 8.91
N GLN A 44 1.60 -1.35 9.62
CA GLN A 44 2.00 -2.62 9.03
C GLN A 44 1.04 -3.09 7.94
N ARG A 45 -0.28 -3.02 8.20
CA ARG A 45 -1.32 -3.36 7.22
C ARG A 45 -1.28 -2.46 5.99
N TRP A 46 -1.09 -1.15 6.18
CA TRP A 46 -0.97 -0.22 5.05
C TRP A 46 0.29 -0.46 4.21
N TRP A 47 1.40 -0.82 4.85
CA TRP A 47 2.61 -1.23 4.13
C TRP A 47 2.35 -2.50 3.31
N ALA A 48 1.81 -3.55 3.93
CA ALA A 48 1.53 -4.82 3.26
C ALA A 48 0.54 -4.63 2.10
N LEU A 49 -0.50 -3.80 2.29
CA LEU A 49 -1.45 -3.46 1.23
C LEU A 49 -0.76 -2.76 0.05
N GLY A 50 0.18 -1.85 0.31
CA GLY A 50 0.98 -1.21 -0.72
C GLY A 50 1.80 -2.20 -1.55
N GLU A 51 2.40 -3.19 -0.90
CA GLU A 51 3.16 -4.24 -1.57
C GLU A 51 2.26 -5.18 -2.40
N LEU A 52 1.08 -5.56 -1.89
CA LEU A 52 0.11 -6.34 -2.66
C LEU A 52 -0.32 -5.62 -3.94
N HIS A 53 -0.63 -4.31 -3.86
CA HIS A 53 -0.95 -3.51 -5.05
C HIS A 53 0.25 -3.34 -5.99
N HIS A 54 1.47 -3.31 -5.45
CA HIS A 54 2.67 -3.32 -6.29
C HIS A 54 2.79 -4.61 -7.10
N LEU A 55 2.51 -5.76 -6.48
CA LEU A 55 2.52 -7.06 -7.16
C LEU A 55 1.43 -7.15 -8.23
N GLU A 56 0.22 -6.67 -7.96
CA GLU A 56 -0.85 -6.57 -8.97
C GLU A 56 -0.39 -5.71 -10.15
N TYR A 57 0.19 -4.53 -9.88
CA TYR A 57 0.74 -3.65 -10.91
C TYR A 57 1.79 -4.36 -11.77
N LEU A 58 2.75 -5.07 -11.14
CA LEU A 58 3.81 -5.77 -11.87
C LEU A 58 3.25 -6.89 -12.74
N ARG A 59 2.25 -7.63 -12.25
CA ARG A 59 1.55 -8.66 -13.01
C ARG A 59 0.82 -8.07 -14.21
N LEU A 60 0.00 -7.03 -14.01
CA LEU A 60 -0.74 -6.36 -15.09
C LEU A 60 0.22 -5.79 -16.15
N ARG A 61 1.35 -5.21 -15.72
CA ARG A 61 2.40 -4.74 -16.62
C ARG A 61 3.00 -5.89 -17.43
N HIS A 62 3.21 -7.05 -16.82
CA HIS A 62 3.70 -8.24 -17.52
C HIS A 62 2.66 -8.72 -18.55
N GLU A 63 1.39 -8.85 -18.18
CA GLU A 63 0.29 -9.21 -19.09
C GLU A 63 0.20 -8.25 -20.30
N LEU A 64 0.36 -6.95 -20.07
CA LEU A 64 0.37 -5.93 -21.12
C LEU A 64 1.58 -6.07 -22.06
N SER A 65 2.74 -6.45 -21.52
CA SER A 65 4.00 -6.62 -22.27
C SER A 65 4.08 -7.94 -23.04
N ALA A 66 3.47 -9.00 -22.52
CA ALA A 66 3.52 -10.35 -23.09
C ALA A 66 2.64 -10.51 -24.34
N GLY A 67 1.83 -9.51 -24.69
CA GLY A 67 1.05 -9.50 -25.94
C GLY A 67 0.12 -10.71 -26.03
N SER A 68 -0.79 -10.86 -25.07
CA SER A 68 -1.70 -12.02 -25.05
C SER A 68 -2.70 -11.95 -26.21
N GLY A 69 -2.40 -12.72 -27.26
CA GLY A 69 -3.35 -13.19 -28.27
C GLY A 69 -4.17 -14.38 -27.79
N ALA A 70 -4.57 -14.42 -26.51
CA ALA A 70 -5.46 -15.44 -25.98
C ALA A 70 -6.91 -14.92 -25.98
N GLU A 71 -7.79 -15.70 -26.61
CA GLU A 71 -9.24 -15.52 -26.59
C GLU A 71 -9.73 -15.38 -25.13
N GLY A 72 -10.32 -14.22 -24.82
CA GLY A 72 -10.73 -13.84 -23.47
C GLY A 72 -10.25 -12.44 -23.03
N SER A 73 -9.65 -11.67 -23.93
CA SER A 73 -8.97 -10.40 -23.66
C SER A 73 -9.84 -9.36 -22.93
N PHE A 74 -9.45 -9.01 -21.71
CA PHE A 74 -9.57 -7.60 -21.32
C PHE A 74 -8.83 -6.79 -22.39
N SER A 75 -9.51 -5.80 -22.95
CA SER A 75 -8.91 -4.84 -23.86
C SER A 75 -7.65 -4.24 -23.22
N ARG A 76 -6.66 -3.90 -24.05
CA ARG A 76 -5.44 -3.20 -23.62
C ARG A 76 -5.75 -1.98 -22.74
N SER A 77 -6.89 -1.31 -23.00
CA SER A 77 -7.46 -0.22 -22.21
C SER A 77 -7.88 -0.65 -20.79
N GLU A 78 -8.54 -1.78 -20.62
CA GLU A 78 -8.96 -2.28 -19.30
C GLU A 78 -7.74 -2.68 -18.44
N ILE A 79 -6.76 -3.37 -19.02
CA ILE A 79 -5.51 -3.70 -18.31
C ILE A 79 -4.79 -2.40 -17.89
N SER A 80 -4.75 -1.40 -18.78
CA SER A 80 -4.12 -0.11 -18.48
C SER A 80 -4.87 0.64 -17.37
N ALA A 81 -6.21 0.63 -17.38
CA ALA A 81 -7.02 1.25 -16.34
C ALA A 81 -6.83 0.56 -14.98
N ARG A 82 -6.81 -0.78 -14.94
CA ARG A 82 -6.50 -1.54 -13.73
C ARG A 82 -5.09 -1.28 -13.22
N MET A 83 -4.12 -1.18 -14.11
CA MET A 83 -2.74 -0.88 -13.75
C MET A 83 -2.62 0.53 -13.15
N ALA A 84 -3.38 1.51 -13.67
CA ALA A 84 -3.45 2.84 -13.08
C ALA A 84 -4.09 2.81 -11.67
N ALA A 85 -5.21 2.10 -11.51
CA ALA A 85 -5.85 1.94 -10.21
C ALA A 85 -4.93 1.27 -9.17
N ALA A 86 -4.28 0.15 -9.54
CA ALA A 86 -3.32 -0.53 -8.66
C ALA A 86 -2.15 0.38 -8.25
N LYS A 87 -1.69 1.25 -9.15
CA LYS A 87 -0.67 2.25 -8.83
C LYS A 87 -1.19 3.30 -7.85
N ASP A 88 -2.38 3.84 -8.07
CA ASP A 88 -2.98 4.86 -7.21
C ASP A 88 -3.31 4.32 -5.81
N ASP A 89 -3.80 3.07 -5.73
CA ASP A 89 -4.05 2.38 -4.46
C ASP A 89 -2.74 2.11 -3.70
N ARG A 90 -1.67 1.69 -4.41
CA ARG A 90 -0.33 1.56 -3.82
C ARG A 90 0.17 2.90 -3.27
N ASP A 91 0.06 3.96 -4.05
CA ASP A 91 0.54 5.29 -3.64
C ASP A 91 -0.25 5.81 -2.42
N THR A 92 -1.56 5.56 -2.38
CA THR A 92 -2.42 5.85 -1.23
C THR A 92 -1.98 5.07 0.00
N ALA A 93 -1.77 3.76 -0.13
CA ALA A 93 -1.33 2.92 0.97
C ALA A 93 0.04 3.34 1.52
N ARG A 94 0.97 3.72 0.64
CA ARG A 94 2.29 4.22 1.02
C ARG A 94 2.22 5.59 1.71
N ALA A 95 1.35 6.49 1.22
CA ALA A 95 1.14 7.78 1.86
C ALA A 95 0.60 7.61 3.29
N GLU A 96 -0.33 6.68 3.47
CA GLU A 96 -0.92 6.40 4.78
C GLU A 96 0.07 5.70 5.73
N PHE A 97 0.86 4.74 5.23
CA PHE A 97 1.99 4.19 5.99
C PHE A 97 2.94 5.30 6.45
N THR A 98 3.35 6.17 5.54
CA THR A 98 4.24 7.30 5.84
C THR A 98 3.62 8.23 6.89
N ARG A 99 2.32 8.53 6.78
CA ARG A 99 1.60 9.35 7.76
C ARG A 99 1.59 8.72 9.16
N LEU A 100 1.50 7.40 9.24
CA LEU A 100 1.46 6.67 10.51
C LEU A 100 2.85 6.44 11.12
N THR A 101 3.91 6.41 10.30
CA THR A 101 5.29 6.17 10.78
C THR A 101 6.13 7.44 10.91
N THR A 102 5.72 8.54 10.28
CA THR A 102 6.41 9.83 10.42
C THR A 102 5.91 10.54 11.68
N PRO A 103 6.78 10.84 12.65
CA PRO A 103 6.38 11.63 13.81
C PRO A 103 5.93 13.02 13.35
N THR A 104 4.69 13.40 13.67
CA THR A 104 4.23 14.77 13.49
C THR A 104 5.15 15.69 14.29
N PRO A 105 5.80 16.70 13.68
CA PRO A 105 6.66 17.59 14.44
C PRO A 105 5.83 18.31 15.49
N GLN A 106 6.06 17.98 16.76
CA GLN A 106 5.45 18.71 17.86
C GLN A 106 6.09 20.10 17.92
N PRO A 107 5.31 21.19 17.93
CA PRO A 107 5.88 22.51 18.18
C PRO A 107 6.51 22.49 19.57
N SER A 108 7.84 22.55 19.64
CA SER A 108 8.57 22.37 20.89
C SER A 108 8.38 23.55 21.85
N LYS A 109 8.12 24.76 21.33
CA LYS A 109 7.76 25.96 22.12
C LYS A 109 6.89 26.93 21.31
N ALA A 110 5.81 27.41 21.92
CA ALA A 110 5.11 28.61 21.48
C ALA A 110 5.68 29.82 22.24
N THR A 111 6.57 30.58 21.63
CA THR A 111 7.08 31.83 22.23
C THR A 111 6.07 32.94 21.97
N ARG A 112 5.34 33.38 22.99
CA ARG A 112 4.42 34.52 22.90
C ARG A 112 5.22 35.82 22.99
N GLY A 113 5.63 36.37 21.84
CA GLY A 113 6.17 37.72 21.75
C GLY A 113 5.05 38.76 21.69
N SER A 114 5.31 39.95 22.24
CA SER A 114 4.44 41.13 22.16
C SER A 114 4.11 41.48 20.70
N GLY A 115 3.03 40.93 20.16
CA GLY A 115 2.46 41.29 18.85
C GLY A 115 2.63 40.26 17.71
N SER A 116 3.31 39.13 17.92
CA SER A 116 3.38 38.06 16.91
C SER A 116 3.67 36.69 17.53
N VAL A 117 2.95 35.66 17.06
CA VAL A 117 3.16 34.26 17.44
C VAL A 117 4.12 33.64 16.42
N GLY A 118 5.36 33.38 16.84
CA GLY A 118 6.31 32.57 16.07
C GLY A 118 6.20 31.11 16.49
N ILE A 119 5.92 30.22 15.55
CA ILE A 119 6.00 28.77 15.76
C ILE A 119 7.38 28.33 15.27
N VAL A 120 8.18 27.74 16.16
CA VAL A 120 9.47 27.15 15.83
C VAL A 120 9.33 25.63 15.85
N PHE A 121 9.76 24.98 14.77
CA PHE A 121 9.88 23.53 14.69
C PHE A 121 11.38 23.20 14.86
N GLU A 122 11.74 22.43 15.88
CA GLU A 122 13.09 21.87 15.98
C GLU A 122 13.16 20.59 15.15
N GLY A 123 14.25 20.44 14.40
CA GLY A 123 14.65 19.24 13.67
C GLY A 123 15.86 18.58 14.30
#